data_AF-A0A7C5QSX1-F1
#
_entry.id   AF-A0A7C5QSX1-F1
#
_cell.length_a   1.000
_cell.length_b   1.000
_cell.length_c   1.000
_cell.angle_alpha   90.00
_cell.angle_beta   90.00
_cell.angle_gamma   90.00
#
_symmetry.space_group_name_H-M   'P 1'
#
loop_
_entity.id
_entity.type
_entity.pdbx_description
1 polymer ?
#
loop_
_entity_poly.entity_id
_entity_poly.type
_entity_poly.pdbx_seq_one_letter_code
_entity_poly.pdbx_strand_id
1 'polypeptide(L)'
;MATAGGPGWLVRSIFVSSTFRDMHAERDHLRDVVWPELAERLRARRCHLELVDLRWGGGGRGAAEEEARERQVLKVCLDEIDRCRPYLVVLLGDRYGWVPPERALQAAAGEKGFALDLQGRSVTDLEIEYGLLRDPLQAERSLVYLREPLPYEEMPREVAGTYSEEWSREAGAQERGRRLGSLKQRLAEALGPERVRWYRAQWDPARQRVTGLEAWGRMVLEDLWRMLEADTGGPGGPSAGSWQEEERATLEEFFEERTRTFVGREEVLRELEGVALAQAGDGPWGGGGDRRAGDGQERAPGQAGAHAARQRVPGAGPCGGDQRPRGERRGDAAPVVWGAGSGAGNP
;
A
#
# COMPACT_ATOMS: atom_id res chain seq x y z
N MET A 1 -27.32 -18.11 27.59
CA MET A 1 -26.24 -17.13 27.83
C MET A 1 -25.61 -16.86 26.48
N ALA A 2 -25.81 -15.67 25.93
CA ALA A 2 -25.18 -15.26 24.68
C ALA A 2 -23.67 -15.18 24.93
N THR A 3 -22.89 -16.00 24.23
CA THR A 3 -21.45 -15.79 24.10
C THR A 3 -21.27 -14.42 23.47
N ALA A 4 -20.72 -13.48 24.23
CA ALA A 4 -20.29 -12.19 23.71
C ALA A 4 -19.17 -12.46 22.69
N GLY A 5 -19.54 -12.69 21.43
CA GLY A 5 -18.60 -12.65 20.33
C GLY A 5 -17.98 -11.26 20.33
N GLY A 6 -16.67 -11.18 20.60
CA GLY A 6 -15.93 -9.94 20.43
C GLY A 6 -16.12 -9.40 19.00
N PRO A 7 -15.92 -8.09 18.77
CA PRO A 7 -16.05 -7.53 17.43
C PRO A 7 -15.12 -8.28 16.48
N GLY A 8 -15.69 -8.84 15.41
CA GLY A 8 -14.96 -9.55 14.36
C GLY A 8 -14.03 -8.61 13.59
N TRP A 9 -13.08 -9.18 12.86
CA TRP A 9 -12.13 -8.42 12.06
C TRP A 9 -12.83 -7.64 10.95
N LEU A 10 -12.46 -6.37 10.80
CA LEU A 10 -12.96 -5.51 9.72
C LEU A 10 -11.99 -5.53 8.55
N VAL A 11 -12.50 -5.45 7.33
CA VAL A 11 -11.67 -5.24 6.14
C VAL A 11 -11.86 -3.80 5.64
N ARG A 12 -10.75 -3.16 5.26
CA ARG A 12 -10.72 -1.84 4.62
C ARG A 12 -9.94 -1.96 3.32
N SER A 13 -10.64 -1.86 2.21
CA SER A 13 -10.08 -1.90 0.86
C SER A 13 -9.77 -0.47 0.38
N ILE A 14 -8.60 -0.28 -0.23
CA ILE A 14 -8.20 0.99 -0.87
C ILE A 14 -7.82 0.72 -2.32
N PHE A 15 -8.46 1.42 -3.24
CA PHE A 15 -8.06 1.42 -4.65
C PHE A 15 -7.01 2.52 -4.90
N VAL A 16 -5.97 2.20 -5.67
CA VAL A 16 -4.95 3.17 -6.08
C VAL A 16 -5.06 3.43 -7.58
N SER A 17 -5.57 4.59 -7.94
CA SER A 17 -5.61 5.10 -9.31
C SER A 17 -4.37 5.94 -9.61
N SER A 18 -3.72 5.71 -10.76
CA SER A 18 -2.64 6.56 -11.25
C SER A 18 -2.40 6.28 -12.72
N THR A 19 -1.62 7.15 -13.37
CA THR A 19 -0.99 6.81 -14.64
C THR A 19 0.03 5.68 -14.46
N PHE A 20 0.19 4.85 -15.49
CA PHE A 20 0.99 3.62 -15.37
C PHE A 20 2.50 3.87 -15.45
N ARG A 21 2.97 4.56 -16.49
CA ARG A 21 4.39 4.61 -16.89
C ARG A 21 5.28 5.45 -15.97
N ASP A 22 4.71 6.46 -15.34
CA ASP A 22 5.46 7.54 -14.66
C ASP A 22 5.27 7.55 -13.14
N MET A 23 4.59 6.55 -12.57
CA MET A 23 4.27 6.44 -11.13
C MET A 23 4.79 5.15 -10.48
N HIS A 24 5.71 4.45 -11.12
CA HIS A 24 6.25 3.21 -10.58
C HIS A 24 6.97 3.43 -9.23
N ALA A 25 7.80 4.46 -9.12
CA ALA A 25 8.55 4.74 -7.89
C ALA A 25 7.63 5.06 -6.71
N GLU A 26 6.58 5.85 -6.94
CA GLU A 26 5.55 6.18 -5.97
C GLU A 26 4.82 4.92 -5.51
N ARG A 27 4.31 4.11 -6.44
CA ARG A 27 3.59 2.88 -6.09
C ARG A 27 4.49 1.86 -5.40
N ASP A 28 5.76 1.78 -5.77
CA ASP A 28 6.74 0.91 -5.09
C ASP A 28 7.02 1.42 -3.67
N HIS A 29 7.19 2.72 -3.47
CA HIS A 29 7.35 3.30 -2.15
C HIS A 29 6.11 3.09 -1.27
N LEU A 30 4.92 3.18 -1.84
CA LEU A 30 3.68 2.84 -1.13
C LEU A 30 3.70 1.37 -0.69
N ARG A 31 4.02 0.45 -1.60
CA ARG A 31 4.10 -1.00 -1.32
C ARG A 31 5.13 -1.34 -0.25
N ASP A 32 6.32 -0.76 -0.35
CA ASP A 32 7.46 -1.20 0.45
C ASP A 32 7.54 -0.48 1.80
N VAL A 33 6.91 0.70 1.94
CA VAL A 33 7.04 1.56 3.13
C VAL A 33 5.68 1.93 3.74
N VAL A 34 4.77 2.49 2.96
CA VAL A 34 3.52 3.08 3.52
C VAL A 34 2.50 2.01 3.89
N TRP A 35 2.29 1.03 3.01
CA TRP A 35 1.32 -0.04 3.19
C TRP A 35 1.62 -0.97 4.35
N PRO A 36 2.87 -1.42 4.57
CA PRO A 36 3.20 -2.27 5.71
C PRO A 36 2.95 -1.55 7.04
N GLU A 37 3.38 -0.29 7.14
CA GLU A 37 3.19 0.54 8.35
C GLU A 37 1.70 0.81 8.61
N LEU A 38 0.92 1.14 7.57
CA LEU A 38 -0.53 1.37 7.72
C LEU A 38 -1.27 0.09 8.11
N ALA A 39 -0.90 -1.05 7.53
CA ALA A 39 -1.47 -2.35 7.88
C ALA A 39 -1.19 -2.72 9.33
N GLU A 40 0.01 -2.45 9.85
CA GLU A 40 0.35 -2.68 11.26
C GLU A 40 -0.50 -1.81 12.20
N ARG A 41 -0.66 -0.52 11.89
CA ARG A 41 -1.52 0.38 12.68
C ARG A 41 -2.98 -0.06 12.70
N LEU A 42 -3.48 -0.60 11.59
CA LEU A 42 -4.85 -1.14 11.47
C LEU A 42 -5.01 -2.49 12.15
N ARG A 43 -3.98 -3.34 12.14
CA ARG A 43 -3.96 -4.65 12.80
C ARG A 43 -4.20 -4.50 14.30
N ALA A 44 -3.60 -3.50 14.94
CA ALA A 44 -3.87 -3.13 16.34
C ALA A 44 -5.35 -2.76 16.64
N ARG A 45 -6.17 -2.52 15.60
CA ARG A 45 -7.60 -2.23 15.68
C ARG A 45 -8.49 -3.36 15.15
N ARG A 46 -7.94 -4.57 15.02
CA ARG A 46 -8.63 -5.71 14.38
C ARG A 46 -9.12 -5.38 12.98
N CYS A 47 -8.32 -4.62 12.23
CA CYS A 47 -8.66 -4.21 10.88
C CYS A 47 -7.58 -4.66 9.89
N HIS A 48 -8.01 -5.37 8.85
CA HIS A 48 -7.18 -5.74 7.72
C HIS A 48 -7.25 -4.66 6.64
N LEU A 49 -6.08 -4.32 6.12
CA LEU A 49 -5.95 -3.50 4.92
C LEU A 49 -5.91 -4.39 3.68
N GLU A 50 -6.81 -4.13 2.72
CA GLU A 50 -6.76 -4.67 1.37
C GLU A 50 -6.37 -3.58 0.40
N LEU A 51 -5.39 -3.84 -0.48
CA LEU A 51 -4.88 -2.85 -1.40
C LEU A 51 -5.07 -3.33 -2.83
N VAL A 52 -5.69 -2.50 -3.65
CA VAL A 52 -5.90 -2.79 -5.06
C VAL A 52 -5.04 -1.84 -5.90
N ASP A 53 -3.86 -2.35 -6.25
CA ASP A 53 -2.85 -1.72 -7.10
C ASP A 53 -2.80 -2.46 -8.45
N LEU A 54 -3.71 -2.10 -9.36
CA LEU A 54 -3.74 -2.71 -10.70
C LEU A 54 -2.67 -2.09 -11.59
N ARG A 55 -1.66 -2.88 -11.91
CA ARG A 55 -0.54 -2.48 -12.78
C ARG A 55 -0.63 -3.19 -14.12
N TRP A 56 -1.46 -2.67 -15.02
CA TRP A 56 -1.63 -3.25 -16.35
C TRP A 56 -0.49 -2.83 -17.30
N GLY A 57 0.46 -3.74 -17.58
CA GLY A 57 1.52 -3.52 -18.59
C GLY A 57 1.12 -4.05 -19.97
N GLY A 58 0.94 -3.16 -20.97
CA GLY A 58 0.37 -3.46 -22.30
C GLY A 58 1.25 -4.32 -23.26
N GLY A 59 0.56 -5.05 -24.15
CA GLY A 59 1.09 -5.88 -25.24
C GLY A 59 0.27 -7.16 -25.50
N GLY A 60 -0.83 -7.08 -26.26
CA GLY A 60 -1.54 -8.23 -26.84
C GLY A 60 -0.99 -8.60 -28.23
N ARG A 61 -1.16 -9.86 -28.68
CA ARG A 61 -0.67 -10.32 -29.98
C ARG A 61 -1.78 -10.25 -31.03
N GLY A 62 -2.20 -9.03 -31.36
CA GLY A 62 -3.13 -8.76 -32.47
C GLY A 62 -4.32 -7.88 -32.09
N ALA A 63 -4.98 -7.29 -33.09
CA ALA A 63 -5.98 -6.24 -32.89
C ALA A 63 -7.25 -6.67 -32.12
N ALA A 64 -7.70 -7.91 -32.29
CA ALA A 64 -8.88 -8.43 -31.58
C ALA A 64 -8.57 -8.78 -30.11
N GLU A 65 -7.38 -9.35 -29.85
CA GLU A 65 -6.90 -9.62 -28.49
C GLU A 65 -6.65 -8.33 -27.72
N GLU A 66 -6.11 -7.31 -28.39
CA GLU A 66 -5.91 -5.99 -27.80
C GLU A 66 -7.26 -5.37 -27.43
N GLU A 67 -8.25 -5.35 -28.32
CA GLU A 67 -9.57 -4.78 -28.01
C GLU A 67 -10.28 -5.50 -26.85
N ALA A 68 -10.23 -6.84 -26.80
CA ALA A 68 -10.79 -7.61 -25.70
C ALA A 68 -10.09 -7.27 -24.37
N ARG A 69 -8.77 -7.13 -24.42
CA ARG A 69 -7.94 -6.76 -23.27
C ARG A 69 -8.24 -5.33 -22.80
N GLU A 70 -8.32 -4.36 -23.70
CA GLU A 70 -8.63 -2.96 -23.38
C GLU A 70 -9.96 -2.86 -22.61
N ARG A 71 -10.99 -3.56 -23.09
CA ARG A 71 -12.29 -3.63 -22.42
C ARG A 71 -12.19 -4.33 -21.06
N GLN A 72 -11.46 -5.44 -20.98
CA GLN A 72 -11.27 -6.17 -19.73
C GLN A 72 -10.56 -5.30 -18.68
N VAL A 73 -9.52 -4.56 -19.07
CA VAL A 73 -8.80 -3.64 -18.17
C VAL A 73 -9.75 -2.60 -17.60
N LEU A 74 -10.53 -1.92 -18.46
CA LEU A 74 -11.50 -0.91 -18.02
C LEU A 74 -12.55 -1.50 -17.07
N LYS A 75 -13.10 -2.66 -17.42
CA LYS A 75 -14.10 -3.34 -16.60
C LYS A 75 -13.56 -3.67 -15.21
N VAL A 76 -12.40 -4.34 -15.15
CA VAL A 76 -11.79 -4.73 -13.87
C VAL A 76 -11.46 -3.49 -13.04
N CYS A 77 -10.93 -2.42 -13.63
CA CYS A 77 -10.68 -1.18 -12.89
C CYS A 77 -11.96 -0.62 -12.24
N LEU A 78 -13.07 -0.56 -12.98
CA LEU A 78 -14.33 -0.02 -12.46
C LEU A 78 -14.98 -0.95 -11.42
N ASP A 79 -14.92 -2.28 -11.64
CA ASP A 79 -15.39 -3.28 -10.67
C ASP A 79 -14.60 -3.21 -9.36
N GLU A 80 -13.28 -3.06 -9.42
CA GLU A 80 -12.45 -2.93 -8.23
C GLU A 80 -12.64 -1.59 -7.51
N ILE A 81 -12.93 -0.49 -8.23
CA ILE A 81 -13.33 0.77 -7.60
C ILE A 81 -14.61 0.57 -6.78
N ASP A 82 -15.62 -0.11 -7.32
CA ASP A 82 -16.86 -0.38 -6.59
C ASP A 82 -16.62 -1.25 -5.35
N ARG A 83 -15.76 -2.26 -5.47
CA ARG A 83 -15.37 -3.13 -4.34
C ARG A 83 -14.56 -2.39 -3.26
N CYS A 84 -13.81 -1.37 -3.64
CA CYS A 84 -12.97 -0.60 -2.73
C CYS A 84 -13.66 0.61 -2.11
N ARG A 85 -14.95 0.86 -2.42
CA ARG A 85 -15.67 1.97 -1.81
C ARG A 85 -15.64 1.85 -0.27
N PRO A 86 -15.38 2.95 0.46
CA PRO A 86 -15.31 4.33 -0.06
C PRO A 86 -13.89 4.85 -0.34
N TYR A 87 -12.82 4.07 -0.14
CA TYR A 87 -11.45 4.61 -0.15
C TYR A 87 -10.77 4.55 -1.51
N LEU A 88 -10.34 5.72 -1.98
CA LEU A 88 -9.63 5.89 -3.24
C LEU A 88 -8.42 6.80 -3.04
N VAL A 89 -7.26 6.36 -3.53
CA VAL A 89 -6.04 7.18 -3.62
C VAL A 89 -5.72 7.42 -5.08
N VAL A 90 -5.55 8.68 -5.45
CA VAL A 90 -5.22 9.10 -6.81
C VAL A 90 -3.83 9.70 -6.84
N LEU A 91 -2.96 9.22 -7.72
CA LEU A 91 -1.61 9.77 -7.94
C LEU A 91 -1.51 10.33 -9.36
N LEU A 92 -1.14 11.60 -9.50
CA LEU A 92 -0.97 12.25 -10.81
C LEU A 92 0.35 13.02 -10.89
N GLY A 93 1.02 12.86 -12.02
CA GLY A 93 2.25 13.54 -12.39
C GLY A 93 1.98 14.44 -13.58
N ASP A 94 2.87 14.45 -14.57
CA ASP A 94 2.69 15.26 -15.78
C ASP A 94 2.31 14.42 -17.01
N ARG A 95 1.91 13.17 -16.80
CA ARG A 95 1.23 12.32 -17.79
C ARG A 95 -0.27 12.36 -17.60
N TYR A 96 -1.01 12.38 -18.69
CA TYR A 96 -2.47 12.22 -18.65
C TYR A 96 -2.88 10.75 -18.57
N GLY A 97 -2.00 9.85 -19.01
CA GLY A 97 -2.24 8.42 -19.05
C GLY A 97 -2.67 7.92 -20.42
N TRP A 98 -2.95 6.63 -20.50
CA TRP A 98 -3.36 5.98 -21.74
C TRP A 98 -4.82 6.30 -22.06
N VAL A 99 -5.08 6.73 -23.30
CA VAL A 99 -6.40 7.02 -23.84
C VAL A 99 -6.84 5.83 -24.69
N PRO A 100 -7.76 4.98 -24.19
CA PRO A 100 -8.30 3.86 -24.97
C PRO A 100 -9.16 4.33 -26.14
N PRO A 101 -9.40 3.45 -27.14
CA PRO A 101 -10.35 3.72 -28.21
C PRO A 101 -11.77 3.98 -27.66
N GLU A 102 -12.49 4.89 -28.28
CA GLU A 102 -13.81 5.34 -27.80
C GLU A 102 -14.83 4.19 -27.63
N ARG A 103 -14.82 3.21 -28.56
CA ARG A 103 -15.65 2.00 -28.48
C ARG A 103 -15.44 1.21 -27.18
N ALA A 104 -14.22 1.15 -26.66
CA ALA A 104 -13.90 0.42 -25.44
C ALA A 104 -14.42 1.18 -24.21
N LEU A 105 -14.30 2.51 -24.21
CA LEU A 105 -14.90 3.37 -23.18
C LEU A 105 -16.42 3.27 -23.16
N GLN A 106 -17.07 3.33 -24.33
CA GLN A 106 -18.52 3.23 -24.46
C GLN A 106 -19.05 1.90 -23.92
N ALA A 107 -18.37 0.78 -24.22
CA ALA A 107 -18.72 -0.53 -23.69
C ALA A 107 -18.63 -0.56 -22.15
N ALA A 108 -17.52 -0.09 -21.58
CA ALA A 108 -17.31 -0.07 -20.13
C ALA A 108 -18.32 0.85 -19.41
N ALA A 109 -18.58 2.04 -19.96
CA ALA A 109 -19.55 2.98 -19.40
C ALA A 109 -20.99 2.47 -19.50
N GLY A 110 -21.34 1.81 -20.61
CA GLY A 110 -22.63 1.18 -20.83
C GLY A 110 -22.92 0.06 -19.84
N GLU A 111 -21.95 -0.83 -19.58
CA GLU A 111 -22.08 -1.90 -18.58
C GLU A 111 -22.32 -1.37 -17.17
N LYS A 112 -21.68 -0.25 -16.81
CA LYS A 112 -21.82 0.40 -15.51
C LYS A 112 -22.96 1.43 -15.43
N GLY A 113 -23.69 1.65 -16.53
CA GLY A 113 -24.85 2.52 -16.59
C GLY A 113 -24.56 4.00 -16.34
N PHE A 114 -23.36 4.50 -16.68
CA PHE A 114 -23.03 5.91 -16.46
C PHE A 114 -22.85 6.70 -17.76
N ALA A 115 -23.53 7.84 -17.86
CA ALA A 115 -23.34 8.80 -18.93
C ALA A 115 -22.20 9.77 -18.55
N LEU A 116 -21.18 9.83 -19.40
CA LEU A 116 -20.08 10.78 -19.37
C LEU A 116 -19.71 11.10 -20.81
N ASP A 117 -19.16 12.29 -21.07
CA ASP A 117 -18.44 12.53 -22.31
C ASP A 117 -17.17 11.68 -22.29
N LEU A 118 -17.12 10.59 -23.06
CA LEU A 118 -16.03 9.64 -23.04
C LEU A 118 -14.90 10.01 -23.99
N GLN A 119 -15.09 11.02 -24.84
CA GLN A 119 -14.17 11.29 -25.92
C GLN A 119 -12.82 11.82 -25.40
N GLY A 120 -11.75 11.10 -25.73
CA GLY A 120 -10.38 11.50 -25.41
C GLY A 120 -10.01 11.40 -23.92
N ARG A 121 -10.79 10.67 -23.11
CA ARG A 121 -10.48 10.43 -21.70
C ARG A 121 -9.45 9.34 -21.52
N SER A 122 -8.52 9.54 -20.60
CA SER A 122 -7.62 8.47 -20.18
C SER A 122 -8.34 7.50 -19.23
N VAL A 123 -7.79 6.30 -19.05
CA VAL A 123 -8.29 5.35 -18.04
C VAL A 123 -8.29 5.99 -16.65
N THR A 124 -7.20 6.66 -16.27
CA THR A 124 -7.08 7.34 -14.98
C THR A 124 -8.12 8.45 -14.80
N ASP A 125 -8.37 9.25 -15.84
CA ASP A 125 -9.44 10.26 -15.81
C ASP A 125 -10.82 9.59 -15.63
N LEU A 126 -11.09 8.49 -16.34
CA LEU A 126 -12.33 7.73 -16.16
C LEU A 126 -12.49 7.19 -14.72
N GLU A 127 -11.43 6.63 -14.15
CA GLU A 127 -11.40 6.15 -12.76
C GLU A 127 -11.71 7.28 -11.77
N ILE A 128 -11.17 8.48 -11.98
CA ILE A 128 -11.43 9.65 -11.13
C ILE A 128 -12.87 10.14 -11.29
N GLU A 129 -13.38 10.24 -12.51
CA GLU A 129 -14.78 10.65 -12.72
C GLU A 129 -15.74 9.66 -12.06
N TYR A 130 -15.51 8.37 -12.26
CA TYR A 130 -16.36 7.31 -11.74
C TYR A 130 -16.26 7.15 -10.22
N GLY A 131 -15.04 7.14 -9.70
CA GLY A 131 -14.71 6.80 -8.33
C GLY A 131 -14.48 8.00 -7.42
N LEU A 132 -14.69 9.24 -7.86
CA LEU A 132 -14.44 10.40 -7.00
C LEU A 132 -15.44 11.51 -7.26
N LEU A 133 -15.52 12.01 -8.49
CA LEU A 133 -16.26 13.25 -8.77
C LEU A 133 -17.79 13.06 -8.78
N ARG A 134 -18.27 11.83 -8.92
CA ARG A 134 -19.72 11.52 -9.00
C ARG A 134 -20.36 11.21 -7.65
N ASP A 135 -19.59 10.82 -6.65
CA ASP A 135 -20.10 10.39 -5.35
C ASP A 135 -19.49 11.25 -4.24
N PRO A 136 -20.24 12.20 -3.66
CA PRO A 136 -19.76 13.06 -2.58
C PRO A 136 -19.25 12.27 -1.35
N LEU A 137 -19.84 11.12 -1.05
CA LEU A 137 -19.39 10.28 0.07
C LEU A 137 -18.02 9.66 -0.23
N GLN A 138 -17.79 9.31 -1.49
CA GLN A 138 -16.50 8.80 -1.93
C GLN A 138 -15.45 9.92 -1.99
N ALA A 139 -15.84 11.13 -2.44
CA ALA A 139 -14.97 12.31 -2.39
C ALA A 139 -14.47 12.60 -0.96
N GLU A 140 -15.33 12.42 0.05
CA GLU A 140 -14.98 12.53 1.47
C GLU A 140 -14.05 11.43 1.99
N ARG A 141 -13.82 10.37 1.22
CA ARG A 141 -12.92 9.26 1.55
C ARG A 141 -11.86 9.02 0.47
N SER A 142 -11.64 10.05 -0.35
CA SER A 142 -10.60 10.06 -1.38
C SER A 142 -9.47 11.04 -1.05
N LEU A 143 -8.26 10.67 -1.45
CA LEU A 143 -7.06 11.52 -1.39
C LEU A 143 -6.41 11.58 -2.77
N VAL A 144 -5.92 12.76 -3.13
CA VAL A 144 -5.26 13.03 -4.41
C VAL A 144 -3.87 13.61 -4.14
N TYR A 145 -2.85 12.99 -4.72
CA TYR A 145 -1.47 13.43 -4.63
C TYR A 145 -0.97 13.87 -6.01
N LEU A 146 -0.62 15.14 -6.12
CA LEU A 146 -0.12 15.76 -7.34
C LEU A 146 1.38 15.98 -7.22
N ARG A 147 2.16 15.31 -8.07
CA ARG A 147 3.62 15.50 -8.13
C ARG A 147 3.93 16.85 -8.77
N GLU A 148 4.80 17.62 -8.14
CA GLU A 148 5.43 18.77 -8.79
C GLU A 148 6.31 18.31 -9.97
N PRO A 149 6.49 19.15 -11.00
CA PRO A 149 7.31 18.80 -12.15
C PRO A 149 8.72 18.32 -11.78
N LEU A 150 9.14 17.22 -12.41
CA LEU A 150 10.53 16.75 -12.34
C LEU A 150 11.45 17.68 -13.15
N PRO A 151 12.78 17.64 -12.94
CA PRO A 151 13.72 18.43 -13.73
C PRO A 151 13.87 17.88 -15.16
N TYR A 152 12.82 18.02 -15.99
CA TYR A 152 12.73 17.42 -17.33
C TYR A 152 13.86 17.86 -18.27
N GLU A 153 14.37 19.08 -18.08
CA GLU A 153 15.49 19.64 -18.85
C GLU A 153 16.81 18.88 -18.63
N GLU A 154 16.95 18.25 -17.46
CA GLU A 154 18.14 17.44 -17.08
C GLU A 154 17.98 15.97 -17.48
N MET A 155 16.81 15.58 -18.00
CA MET A 155 16.49 14.21 -18.38
C MET A 155 16.74 13.98 -19.87
N PRO A 156 17.22 12.78 -20.28
CA PRO A 156 17.21 12.41 -21.69
C PRO A 156 15.79 12.53 -22.25
N ARG A 157 15.65 13.08 -23.46
CA ARG A 157 14.36 13.49 -24.02
C ARG A 157 13.33 12.36 -24.07
N GLU A 158 13.78 11.16 -24.41
CA GLU A 158 12.97 9.95 -24.48
C GLU A 158 12.43 9.56 -23.09
N VAL A 159 13.23 9.75 -22.04
CA VAL A 159 12.85 9.52 -20.65
C VAL A 159 11.95 10.64 -20.14
N ALA A 160 12.24 11.91 -20.44
CA ALA A 160 11.35 13.02 -20.09
C ALA A 160 9.94 12.81 -20.68
N GLY A 161 9.84 12.33 -21.92
CA GLY A 161 8.57 11.98 -22.56
C GLY A 161 7.84 10.79 -21.90
N THR A 162 8.50 9.97 -21.09
CA THR A 162 7.79 8.97 -20.27
C THR A 162 7.09 9.59 -19.06
N TYR A 163 7.56 10.73 -18.56
CA TYR A 163 7.05 11.38 -17.35
C TYR A 163 6.20 12.64 -17.59
N SER A 164 6.28 13.24 -18.78
CA SER A 164 5.55 14.46 -19.11
C SER A 164 4.96 14.44 -20.52
N GLU A 165 3.69 14.83 -20.66
CA GLU A 165 3.06 15.05 -21.98
C GLU A 165 3.74 16.19 -22.75
N GLU A 166 4.26 17.22 -22.08
CA GLU A 166 4.94 18.34 -22.75
C GLU A 166 6.24 17.88 -23.45
N TRP A 167 6.93 16.91 -22.85
CA TRP A 167 8.19 16.36 -23.38
C TRP A 167 7.97 15.15 -24.29
N SER A 168 6.74 14.63 -24.35
CA SER A 168 6.38 13.49 -25.17
C SER A 168 6.33 13.83 -26.66
N ARG A 169 6.78 12.89 -27.49
CA ARG A 169 6.65 12.95 -28.96
C ARG A 169 5.44 12.21 -29.51
N GLU A 170 4.65 11.60 -28.62
CA GLU A 170 3.46 10.84 -29.02
C GLU A 170 2.40 11.79 -29.60
N ALA A 171 1.71 11.36 -30.67
CA ALA A 171 0.65 12.15 -31.27
C ALA A 171 -0.43 12.50 -30.24
N GLY A 172 -0.90 13.75 -30.24
CA GLY A 172 -1.91 14.24 -29.30
C GLY A 172 -1.39 14.59 -27.90
N ALA A 173 -0.08 14.59 -27.64
CA ALA A 173 0.48 14.91 -26.32
C ALA A 173 0.08 16.32 -25.83
N GLN A 174 0.08 17.32 -26.72
CA GLN A 174 -0.36 18.67 -26.36
C GLN A 174 -1.82 18.71 -25.85
N GLU A 175 -2.71 17.98 -26.50
CA GLU A 175 -4.12 17.90 -26.09
C GLU A 175 -4.28 17.16 -24.76
N ARG A 176 -3.55 16.05 -24.58
CA ARG A 176 -3.49 15.32 -23.30
C ARG A 176 -2.95 16.20 -22.17
N GLY A 177 -1.94 17.03 -22.44
CA GLY A 177 -1.41 17.98 -21.46
C GLY A 177 -2.45 19.02 -21.03
N ARG A 178 -3.25 19.55 -21.97
CA ARG A 178 -4.37 20.46 -21.65
C ARG A 178 -5.42 19.76 -20.78
N ARG A 179 -5.82 18.54 -21.15
CA ARG A 179 -6.80 17.74 -20.40
C ARG A 179 -6.32 17.41 -18.99
N LEU A 180 -5.03 17.08 -18.83
CA LEU A 180 -4.41 16.87 -17.52
C LEU A 180 -4.46 18.14 -16.66
N GLY A 181 -4.12 19.30 -17.23
CA GLY A 181 -4.22 20.58 -16.54
C GLY A 181 -5.64 20.86 -16.05
N SER A 182 -6.64 20.69 -16.92
CA SER A 182 -8.05 20.83 -16.56
C SER A 182 -8.49 19.81 -15.50
N LEU A 183 -8.03 18.56 -15.56
CA LEU A 183 -8.33 17.54 -14.56
C LEU A 183 -7.75 17.91 -13.18
N LYS A 184 -6.47 18.29 -13.11
CA LYS A 184 -5.83 18.73 -11.85
C LYS A 184 -6.56 19.92 -11.24
N GLN A 185 -6.98 20.89 -12.07
CA GLN A 185 -7.76 22.04 -11.61
C GLN A 185 -9.12 21.61 -11.03
N ARG A 186 -9.88 20.78 -11.75
CA ARG A 186 -11.19 20.30 -11.27
C ARG A 186 -11.08 19.53 -9.96
N LEU A 187 -10.05 18.70 -9.81
CA LEU A 187 -9.79 17.99 -8.56
C LEU A 187 -9.54 18.95 -7.40
N ALA A 188 -8.69 19.96 -7.60
CA ALA A 188 -8.40 20.97 -6.59
C ALA A 188 -9.65 21.78 -6.19
N GLU A 189 -10.48 22.15 -7.17
CA GLU A 189 -11.74 22.87 -6.94
C GLU A 189 -12.79 22.01 -6.21
N ALA A 190 -12.92 20.73 -6.57
CA ALA A 190 -13.94 19.84 -6.03
C ALA A 190 -13.63 19.36 -4.60
N LEU A 191 -12.35 19.11 -4.28
CA LEU A 191 -11.95 18.45 -3.03
C LEU A 191 -11.26 19.36 -2.03
N GLY A 192 -10.69 20.48 -2.48
CA GLY A 192 -9.94 21.40 -1.64
C GLY A 192 -8.55 20.89 -1.20
N PRO A 193 -7.79 21.75 -0.49
CA PRO A 193 -6.36 21.53 -0.20
C PRO A 193 -6.07 20.46 0.86
N GLU A 194 -7.06 20.04 1.66
CA GLU A 194 -6.88 18.98 2.65
C GLU A 194 -6.78 17.60 1.99
N ARG A 195 -7.43 17.44 0.84
CA ARG A 195 -7.53 16.17 0.10
C ARG A 195 -6.70 16.15 -1.17
N VAL A 196 -6.39 17.32 -1.74
CA VAL A 196 -5.49 17.45 -2.88
C VAL A 196 -4.17 18.02 -2.40
N ARG A 197 -3.14 17.17 -2.38
CA ARG A 197 -1.83 17.49 -1.82
C ARG A 197 -0.77 17.49 -2.91
N TRP A 198 -0.01 18.58 -2.95
CA TRP A 198 1.17 18.68 -3.80
C TRP A 198 2.38 18.13 -3.05
N TYR A 199 3.23 17.40 -3.77
CA TYR A 199 4.49 16.88 -3.22
C TYR A 199 5.62 16.99 -4.23
N ARG A 200 6.82 17.10 -3.69
CA ARG A 200 8.07 17.10 -4.47
C ARG A 200 8.68 15.72 -4.45
N ALA A 201 9.27 15.37 -5.58
CA ALA A 201 10.14 14.21 -5.71
C ALA A 201 11.45 14.64 -6.39
N GLN A 202 12.45 13.79 -6.31
CA GLN A 202 13.77 14.01 -6.89
C GLN A 202 14.00 13.08 -8.08
N TRP A 203 14.93 13.45 -8.95
CA TRP A 203 15.36 12.62 -10.06
C TRP A 203 16.76 12.06 -9.81
N ASP A 204 16.92 10.74 -9.92
CA ASP A 204 18.23 10.08 -9.92
C ASP A 204 18.68 9.88 -11.38
N PRO A 205 19.61 10.69 -11.91
CA PRO A 205 20.04 10.60 -13.31
C PRO A 205 20.82 9.32 -13.61
N ALA A 206 21.48 8.72 -12.61
CA ALA A 206 22.25 7.49 -12.80
C ALA A 206 21.35 6.28 -12.97
N ARG A 207 20.24 6.24 -12.22
CA ARG A 207 19.25 5.14 -12.29
C ARG A 207 18.05 5.45 -13.18
N GLN A 208 17.95 6.68 -13.69
CA GLN A 208 16.82 7.19 -14.45
C GLN A 208 15.47 6.90 -13.78
N ARG A 209 15.37 7.26 -12.50
CA ARG A 209 14.16 7.01 -11.70
C ARG A 209 13.86 8.15 -10.73
N VAL A 210 12.60 8.22 -10.33
CA VAL A 210 12.14 9.11 -9.26
C VAL A 210 12.62 8.59 -7.89
N THR A 211 13.02 9.50 -7.02
CA THR A 211 13.54 9.26 -5.65
C THR A 211 13.09 10.38 -4.70
N GLY A 212 13.56 10.37 -3.44
CA GLY A 212 13.24 11.41 -2.45
C GLY A 212 11.78 11.39 -1.99
N LEU A 213 11.17 10.20 -1.96
CA LEU A 213 9.75 10.00 -1.70
C LEU A 213 9.41 9.89 -0.22
N GLU A 214 10.38 9.94 0.70
CA GLU A 214 10.18 9.67 2.12
C GLU A 214 9.26 10.70 2.79
N ALA A 215 9.37 11.97 2.40
CA ALA A 215 8.49 13.03 2.91
C ALA A 215 7.05 12.86 2.39
N TRP A 216 6.90 12.47 1.13
CA TRP A 216 5.61 12.16 0.54
C TRP A 216 5.00 10.90 1.14
N GLY A 217 5.76 9.82 1.33
CA GLY A 217 5.29 8.59 1.96
C GLY A 217 4.75 8.82 3.37
N ARG A 218 5.45 9.64 4.18
CA ARG A 218 4.92 10.06 5.49
C ARG A 218 3.63 10.87 5.37
N MET A 219 3.53 11.76 4.38
CA MET A 219 2.30 12.51 4.13
C MET A 219 1.13 11.57 3.82
N VAL A 220 1.32 10.62 2.90
CA VAL A 220 0.28 9.64 2.54
C VAL A 220 -0.14 8.81 3.75
N LEU A 221 0.84 8.32 4.51
CA LEU A 221 0.59 7.53 5.71
C LEU A 221 -0.29 8.27 6.72
N GLU A 222 0.08 9.51 7.06
CA GLU A 222 -0.62 10.29 8.08
C GLU A 222 -1.99 10.80 7.60
N ASP A 223 -2.15 11.10 6.31
CA ASP A 223 -3.45 11.47 5.74
C ASP A 223 -4.41 10.27 5.75
N LEU A 224 -3.94 9.08 5.31
CA LEU A 224 -4.76 7.87 5.33
C LEU A 224 -5.05 7.39 6.74
N TRP A 225 -4.07 7.46 7.63
CA TRP A 225 -4.26 7.09 9.03
C TRP A 225 -5.38 7.92 9.66
N ARG A 226 -5.35 9.25 9.52
CA ARG A 226 -6.40 10.13 10.04
C ARG A 226 -7.79 9.76 9.49
N MET A 227 -7.86 9.40 8.21
CA MET A 227 -9.11 9.00 7.59
C MET A 227 -9.62 7.66 8.13
N LEU A 228 -8.75 6.65 8.21
CA LEU A 228 -9.11 5.29 8.61
C LEU A 228 -9.31 5.16 10.12
N GLU A 229 -8.57 5.90 10.92
CA GLU A 229 -8.69 5.95 12.39
C GLU A 229 -10.10 6.36 12.81
N ALA A 230 -10.69 7.35 12.14
CA ALA A 230 -12.07 7.78 12.39
C ALA A 230 -13.10 6.68 12.09
N ASP A 231 -12.82 5.85 11.08
CA ASP A 231 -13.75 4.84 10.56
C ASP A 231 -13.52 3.41 11.12
N THR A 232 -12.48 3.21 11.92
CA THR A 232 -12.09 1.89 12.47
C THR A 232 -12.36 1.74 13.97
N GLY A 233 -13.00 2.71 14.60
CA GLY A 233 -13.25 2.71 16.05
C GLY A 233 -11.95 2.88 16.86
N GLY A 234 -12.08 3.13 18.16
CA GLY A 234 -10.92 3.13 19.07
C GLY A 234 -10.23 1.77 19.10
N PRO A 235 -9.00 1.66 19.64
CA PRO A 235 -8.31 0.38 19.74
C PRO A 235 -9.19 -0.65 20.45
N GLY A 236 -9.72 -1.60 19.68
CA GLY A 236 -10.25 -2.87 20.18
C GLY A 236 -9.13 -3.87 20.50
N GLY A 237 -7.88 -3.40 20.56
CA GLY A 237 -6.74 -4.15 21.06
C GLY A 237 -6.96 -4.52 22.53
N PRO A 238 -6.38 -5.63 23.00
CA PRO A 238 -6.58 -6.12 24.35
C PRO A 238 -6.31 -5.02 25.36
N SER A 239 -7.32 -4.65 26.13
CA SER A 239 -7.19 -3.69 27.22
C SER A 239 -6.23 -4.27 28.25
N ALA A 240 -4.98 -3.78 28.32
CA ALA A 240 -3.94 -4.18 29.30
C ALA A 240 -4.24 -5.54 29.95
N GLY A 241 -4.28 -6.56 29.10
CA GLY A 241 -4.84 -7.87 29.46
C GLY A 241 -3.84 -8.63 30.30
N SER A 242 -4.32 -9.66 30.99
CA SER A 242 -3.41 -10.71 31.46
C SER A 242 -2.64 -11.32 30.28
N TRP A 243 -1.47 -11.90 30.52
CA TRP A 243 -0.69 -12.55 29.45
C TRP A 243 -1.49 -13.64 28.71
N GLN A 244 -2.48 -14.26 29.38
CA GLN A 244 -3.41 -15.21 28.76
C GLN A 244 -4.35 -14.54 27.74
N GLU A 245 -4.77 -13.29 27.98
CA GLU A 245 -5.59 -12.54 27.04
C GLU A 245 -4.78 -12.07 25.83
N GLU A 246 -3.50 -11.72 26.03
CA GLU A 246 -2.55 -11.42 24.94
C GLU A 246 -2.26 -12.67 24.08
N GLU A 247 -2.02 -13.82 24.71
CA GLU A 247 -1.82 -15.09 24.01
C GLU A 247 -3.07 -15.50 23.23
N ARG A 248 -4.27 -15.35 23.83
CA ARG A 248 -5.53 -15.64 23.15
C ARG A 248 -5.79 -14.70 21.98
N ALA A 249 -5.50 -13.40 22.11
CA ALA A 249 -5.63 -12.46 21.01
C ALA A 249 -4.67 -12.80 19.85
N THR A 250 -3.45 -13.26 20.17
CA THR A 250 -2.47 -13.73 19.18
C THR A 250 -2.97 -14.97 18.45
N LEU A 251 -3.62 -15.90 19.16
CA LEU A 251 -4.20 -17.11 18.56
C LEU A 251 -5.45 -16.80 17.73
N GLU A 252 -6.35 -15.92 18.20
CA GLU A 252 -7.51 -15.44 17.43
C GLU A 252 -7.05 -14.83 16.09
N GLU A 253 -6.03 -13.98 16.14
CA GLU A 253 -5.44 -13.36 14.97
C GLU A 253 -4.77 -14.37 14.04
N PHE A 254 -4.02 -15.34 14.59
CA PHE A 254 -3.41 -16.41 13.81
C PHE A 254 -4.46 -17.23 13.07
N PHE A 255 -5.58 -17.56 13.71
CA PHE A 255 -6.68 -18.27 13.08
C PHE A 255 -7.30 -17.45 11.95
N GLU A 256 -7.69 -16.20 12.23
CA GLU A 256 -8.26 -15.29 11.23
C GLU A 256 -7.38 -15.20 9.97
N GLU A 257 -6.08 -14.92 10.16
CA GLU A 257 -5.13 -14.75 9.05
C GLU A 257 -5.03 -16.01 8.18
N ARG A 258 -5.14 -17.20 8.77
CA ARG A 258 -4.99 -18.48 8.07
C ARG A 258 -6.29 -19.00 7.46
N THR A 259 -7.43 -18.62 8.01
CA THR A 259 -8.74 -19.10 7.53
C THR A 259 -9.41 -18.15 6.56
N ARG A 260 -8.99 -16.87 6.50
CA ARG A 260 -9.63 -15.84 5.66
C ARG A 260 -9.78 -16.21 4.19
N THR A 261 -8.79 -16.87 3.59
CA THR A 261 -8.85 -17.30 2.18
C THR A 261 -9.26 -18.76 2.01
N PHE A 262 -9.58 -19.45 3.11
CA PHE A 262 -9.92 -20.86 3.10
C PHE A 262 -11.42 -21.04 2.86
N VAL A 263 -11.79 -21.90 1.91
CA VAL A 263 -13.19 -22.16 1.55
C VAL A 263 -13.57 -23.59 1.94
N GLY A 264 -14.63 -23.73 2.73
CA GLY A 264 -15.19 -25.02 3.17
C GLY A 264 -14.70 -25.49 4.54
N ARG A 265 -15.10 -26.71 4.93
CA ARG A 265 -14.78 -27.36 6.24
C ARG A 265 -15.02 -26.47 7.47
N GLU A 266 -16.07 -25.66 7.44
CA GLU A 266 -16.40 -24.72 8.52
C GLU A 266 -16.53 -25.39 9.89
N GLU A 267 -17.03 -26.63 9.94
CA GLU A 267 -17.14 -27.40 11.18
C GLU A 267 -15.78 -27.76 11.76
N VAL A 268 -14.81 -28.14 10.91
CA VAL A 268 -13.45 -28.45 11.34
C VAL A 268 -12.71 -27.19 11.77
N LEU A 269 -12.92 -26.06 11.06
CA LEU A 269 -12.33 -24.78 11.45
C LEU A 269 -12.86 -24.31 12.80
N ARG A 270 -14.17 -24.42 13.04
CA ARG A 270 -14.78 -24.12 14.36
C ARG A 270 -14.24 -25.02 15.47
N GLU A 271 -14.01 -26.30 15.19
CA GLU A 271 -13.41 -27.22 16.16
C GLU A 271 -11.96 -26.83 16.51
N LEU A 272 -11.15 -26.52 15.49
CA LEU A 272 -9.75 -26.11 15.68
C LEU A 272 -9.64 -24.78 16.42
N GLU A 273 -10.49 -23.80 16.08
CA GLU A 273 -10.57 -22.52 16.78
C GLU A 273 -10.99 -22.72 18.23
N GLY A 274 -12.01 -23.55 18.48
CA GLY A 274 -12.47 -23.89 19.82
C GLY A 274 -11.39 -24.55 20.69
N VAL A 275 -10.59 -25.45 20.11
CA VAL A 275 -9.46 -26.08 20.82
C VAL A 275 -8.33 -25.07 21.09
N ALA A 276 -8.01 -24.21 20.13
CA ALA A 276 -6.93 -23.25 20.26
C ALA A 276 -7.24 -22.13 21.26
N LEU A 277 -8.49 -21.72 21.37
CA LEU A 277 -8.93 -20.64 22.26
C LEU A 277 -9.45 -21.12 23.63
N ALA A 278 -9.40 -22.43 23.90
CA ALA A 278 -9.86 -23.03 25.15
C ALA A 278 -8.97 -22.61 26.35
N GLN A 279 -9.58 -22.46 27.54
CA GLN A 279 -8.84 -22.17 28.77
C GLN A 279 -8.24 -23.45 29.37
N ALA A 280 -7.15 -23.30 30.13
CA ALA A 280 -6.51 -24.40 30.85
C ALA A 280 -7.50 -25.03 31.86
N GLY A 281 -8.06 -26.19 31.49
CA GLY A 281 -9.07 -26.91 32.27
C GLY A 281 -10.16 -27.56 31.41
N ASP A 282 -10.35 -27.06 30.18
CA ASP A 282 -11.43 -27.49 29.28
C ASP A 282 -10.98 -28.62 28.32
N GLY A 283 -10.79 -29.84 28.84
CA GLY A 283 -10.79 -31.06 28.02
C GLY A 283 -9.47 -31.49 27.33
N PRO A 284 -9.43 -32.72 26.76
CA PRO A 284 -8.19 -33.34 26.31
C PRO A 284 -7.67 -32.71 25.02
N TRP A 285 -6.40 -32.33 25.03
CA TRP A 285 -5.62 -31.84 23.90
C TRP A 285 -5.46 -32.96 22.85
N GLY A 286 -6.39 -33.06 21.90
CA GLY A 286 -6.30 -34.09 20.85
C GLY A 286 -7.44 -34.06 19.83
N GLY A 287 -7.38 -33.17 18.84
CA GLY A 287 -8.19 -33.27 17.62
C GLY A 287 -7.69 -34.40 16.73
N GLY A 288 -8.26 -35.60 16.89
CA GLY A 288 -7.97 -36.75 16.04
C GLY A 288 -8.66 -36.61 14.69
N GLY A 289 -8.01 -36.00 13.70
CA GLY A 289 -8.50 -35.98 12.32
C GLY A 289 -8.43 -37.36 11.68
N ASP A 290 -9.60 -37.94 11.38
CA ASP A 290 -9.71 -39.20 10.63
C ASP A 290 -9.21 -38.98 9.19
N ARG A 291 -8.11 -39.65 8.82
CA ARG A 291 -7.54 -39.56 7.47
C ARG A 291 -8.37 -40.40 6.51
N ARG A 292 -9.19 -39.74 5.68
CA ARG A 292 -9.57 -40.31 4.38
C ARG A 292 -8.73 -39.68 3.27
N ALA A 293 -7.99 -40.55 2.61
CA ALA A 293 -7.02 -40.24 1.57
C ALA A 293 -7.65 -39.65 0.30
N GLY A 294 -6.96 -38.67 -0.25
CA GLY A 294 -7.12 -38.11 -1.59
C GLY A 294 -5.90 -37.23 -1.87
N ASP A 295 -4.94 -37.78 -2.60
CA ASP A 295 -3.57 -37.28 -2.77
C ASP A 295 -3.47 -35.90 -3.46
N GLY A 296 -2.48 -35.12 -3.04
CA GLY A 296 -2.10 -33.84 -3.67
C GLY A 296 -1.20 -32.89 -2.86
N GLN A 297 -0.24 -33.45 -2.12
CA GLN A 297 1.03 -32.86 -1.64
C GLN A 297 1.17 -31.32 -1.49
N GLU A 298 1.08 -30.83 -0.24
CA GLU A 298 2.04 -29.85 0.30
C GLU A 298 2.13 -30.01 1.84
N ARG A 299 3.36 -30.08 2.35
CA ARG A 299 3.65 -30.47 3.74
C ARG A 299 3.31 -29.32 4.70
N ALA A 300 2.30 -29.52 5.54
CA ALA A 300 2.08 -28.71 6.74
C ALA A 300 3.22 -28.93 7.77
N PRO A 301 3.85 -27.88 8.34
CA PRO A 301 4.83 -28.04 9.40
C PRO A 301 4.13 -28.11 10.77
N GLY A 302 3.29 -29.11 10.96
CA GLY A 302 2.66 -29.40 12.25
C GLY A 302 3.40 -30.51 12.97
N GLN A 303 4.55 -30.18 13.59
CA GLN A 303 5.17 -30.91 14.73
C GLN A 303 6.61 -30.45 15.09
N ALA A 304 7.21 -29.48 14.39
CA ALA A 304 8.58 -29.03 14.68
C ALA A 304 8.70 -27.76 15.56
N GLY A 305 7.60 -27.03 15.81
CA GLY A 305 7.65 -25.69 16.45
C GLY A 305 7.84 -25.69 17.97
N ALA A 306 7.41 -26.73 18.68
CA ALA A 306 7.41 -26.72 20.14
C ALA A 306 8.76 -27.09 20.80
N HIS A 307 9.73 -27.60 20.02
CA HIS A 307 11.03 -28.02 20.55
C HIS A 307 12.22 -27.13 20.15
N ALA A 308 12.04 -26.18 19.22
CA ALA A 308 13.13 -25.32 18.73
C ALA A 308 13.41 -24.08 19.60
N ALA A 309 12.53 -23.72 20.54
CA ALA A 309 12.70 -22.52 21.38
C ALA A 309 13.55 -22.73 22.64
N ARG A 310 14.14 -23.91 22.88
CA ARG A 310 14.85 -24.21 24.14
C ARG A 310 16.35 -24.53 24.05
N GLN A 311 16.98 -24.44 22.88
CA GLN A 311 18.43 -24.66 22.80
C GLN A 311 19.12 -23.70 21.84
N ARG A 312 19.63 -22.58 22.40
CA ARG A 312 20.93 -21.92 22.08
C ARG A 312 21.04 -20.57 22.79
N VAL A 313 21.64 -20.55 23.98
CA VAL A 313 22.64 -19.54 24.39
C VAL A 313 23.59 -20.21 25.40
N PRO A 314 24.86 -20.45 25.07
CA PRO A 314 25.89 -20.62 26.09
C PRO A 314 26.65 -19.29 26.28
N GLY A 315 26.68 -18.82 27.53
CA GLY A 315 27.74 -17.94 28.02
C GLY A 315 27.34 -16.50 28.34
N ALA A 316 27.09 -16.23 29.63
CA ALA A 316 27.72 -15.16 30.39
C ALA A 316 27.24 -15.26 31.86
N GLY A 317 28.19 -15.32 32.80
CA GLY A 317 27.96 -15.51 34.23
C GLY A 317 27.38 -14.28 34.94
N PRO A 318 27.14 -14.39 36.27
CA PRO A 318 26.42 -13.38 37.03
C PRO A 318 27.40 -12.38 37.67
N CYS A 319 27.24 -11.09 37.36
CA CYS A 319 27.77 -9.96 38.13
C CYS A 319 26.67 -8.89 38.08
N GLY A 320 26.08 -8.37 39.15
CA GLY A 320 26.62 -8.10 40.48
C GLY A 320 26.90 -6.60 40.60
N GLY A 321 26.15 -5.91 41.47
CA GLY A 321 26.65 -4.72 42.15
C GLY A 321 26.35 -3.37 41.52
N ASP A 322 25.26 -2.77 42.00
CA ASP A 322 24.97 -1.34 42.06
C ASP A 322 26.10 -0.58 42.81
N GLN A 323 26.80 0.35 42.15
CA GLN A 323 27.53 1.46 42.82
C GLN A 323 27.61 2.73 41.94
N ARG A 324 27.28 3.85 42.60
CA ARG A 324 27.24 5.25 42.14
C ARG A 324 28.59 5.84 41.67
N PRO A 325 28.58 7.00 40.96
CA PRO A 325 29.77 7.62 40.41
C PRO A 325 30.43 8.65 41.37
N ARG A 326 31.77 8.69 41.34
CA ARG A 326 32.67 9.82 41.65
C ARG A 326 33.80 9.69 40.60
N GLY A 327 34.22 10.68 39.83
CA GLY A 327 34.44 12.10 40.09
C GLY A 327 35.93 12.36 39.81
N GLU A 328 36.22 13.35 38.95
CA GLU A 328 37.54 14.00 38.75
C GLU A 328 38.63 13.18 38.03
N ARG A 329 39.58 13.73 37.24
CA ARG A 329 39.95 15.07 36.77
C ARG A 329 41.02 14.88 35.67
N ARG A 330 41.05 15.83 34.72
CA ARG A 330 42.22 16.45 34.04
C ARG A 330 43.27 15.60 33.29
N GLY A 331 43.63 16.08 32.10
CA GLY A 331 44.90 15.77 31.46
C GLY A 331 44.97 16.29 30.01
N ASP A 332 45.61 17.44 29.83
CA ASP A 332 45.85 18.17 28.59
C ASP A 332 46.61 17.37 27.50
N ALA A 333 46.34 17.67 26.22
CA ALA A 333 47.34 18.11 25.23
C ALA A 333 46.76 18.13 23.80
N ALA A 334 46.77 19.30 23.17
CA ALA A 334 46.75 19.51 21.72
C ALA A 334 48.20 19.80 21.23
N PRO A 335 48.43 20.22 19.97
CA PRO A 335 48.37 19.46 18.73
C PRO A 335 49.75 19.44 18.02
N VAL A 336 49.94 18.62 16.98
CA VAL A 336 51.13 18.72 16.11
C VAL A 336 50.72 19.09 14.68
N VAL A 337 51.31 20.19 14.23
CA VAL A 337 51.27 20.79 12.89
C VAL A 337 52.55 20.40 12.14
N TRP A 338 52.42 20.07 10.84
CA TRP A 338 53.41 20.31 9.76
C TRP A 338 52.56 20.44 8.47
N GLY A 339 52.58 21.49 7.64
CA GLY A 339 53.66 22.40 7.23
C GLY A 339 54.18 21.96 5.84
N ALA A 340 53.47 22.29 4.75
CA ALA A 340 53.86 23.24 3.69
C ALA A 340 54.70 22.65 2.52
N GLY A 341 54.31 22.98 1.28
CA GLY A 341 55.08 22.63 0.07
C GLY A 341 54.38 23.01 -1.24
N SER A 342 54.68 24.21 -1.72
CA SER A 342 54.19 24.95 -2.89
C SER A 342 54.56 24.33 -4.26
N GLY A 343 53.80 24.66 -5.31
CA GLY A 343 54.24 24.47 -6.69
C GLY A 343 53.21 24.89 -7.73
N ALA A 344 53.34 26.13 -8.24
CA ALA A 344 52.53 26.69 -9.32
C ALA A 344 52.98 26.19 -10.71
N GLY A 345 52.06 26.20 -11.68
CA GLY A 345 52.41 26.12 -13.11
C GLY A 345 51.26 25.65 -14.00
N ASN A 346 50.45 26.58 -14.47
CA ASN A 346 49.71 26.49 -15.75
C ASN A 346 50.57 27.21 -16.82
N PRO A 347 50.43 27.01 -18.14
CA PRO A 347 49.18 26.76 -18.89
C PRO A 347 49.05 25.40 -19.57
#